data_AF-A0A7V9ANQ4-F1
#
_entry.id   AF-A0A7V9ANQ4-F1
#
_cell.length_a   1.000
_cell.length_b   1.000
_cell.length_c   1.000
_cell.angle_alpha   90.00
_cell.angle_beta   90.00
_cell.angle_gamma   90.00
#
_symmetry.space_group_name_H-M   'P 1'
#
loop_
_entity.id
_entity.type
_entity.pdbx_description
1 polymer ?
#
loop_
_entity_poly.entity_id
_entity_poly.type
_entity_poly.pdbx_seq_one_letter_code
_entity_poly.pdbx_strand_id
1 'polypeptide(L)' 'MQTKPKYTVVVIPNDDKMEVSYFCSDNKIKDEEKKDFTNLIIQLDDCHCSYRISKKTCSDTKELEHIVQKTVINAKGHLC' A
#
# COMPACT_ATOMS: atom_id res chain seq x y z
N MET A 1 4.37 -12.65 8.19
CA MET A 1 5.16 -12.45 6.96
C MET A 1 5.31 -10.96 6.73
N GLN A 2 6.46 -10.51 6.21
CA GLN A 2 6.67 -9.13 5.75
C GLN A 2 7.42 -9.18 4.42
N THR A 3 6.91 -8.48 3.40
CA THR A 3 7.59 -8.37 2.11
C THR A 3 8.64 -7.26 2.15
N LYS A 4 9.59 -7.30 1.21
CA LYS A 4 10.49 -6.17 0.99
C LYS A 4 9.69 -4.93 0.56
N PRO A 5 10.09 -3.72 0.99
CA PRO A 5 9.50 -2.48 0.49
C PRO A 5 9.73 -2.36 -1.02
N LYS A 6 8.69 -1.93 -1.71
CA LYS A 6 8.71 -1.53 -3.12
C LYS A 6 8.43 -0.05 -3.22
N TYR A 7 8.84 0.56 -4.32
CA TYR A 7 8.70 1.99 -4.56
C TYR A 7 7.98 2.19 -5.88
N THR A 8 7.05 3.12 -5.93
CA THR A 8 6.34 3.52 -7.15
C THR A 8 6.12 5.03 -7.13
N VAL A 9 6.11 5.63 -8.31
CA VAL A 9 5.85 7.07 -8.46
C VAL A 9 4.39 7.26 -8.84
N VAL A 10 3.65 8.02 -8.04
CA VAL A 10 2.26 8.34 -8.29
C VAL A 10 2.17 9.80 -8.74
N VAL A 11 1.55 10.01 -9.90
CA VAL A 11 1.23 11.35 -10.41
C VAL A 11 -0.14 11.73 -9.87
N ILE A 12 -0.21 12.74 -9.00
CA ILE A 12 -1.48 13.25 -8.48
C ILE A 12 -2.04 14.33 -9.43
N PRO A 13 -3.36 14.62 -9.38
CA PRO A 13 -4.03 15.48 -10.37
C PRO A 13 -3.50 16.91 -10.54
N ASN A 14 -2.62 17.36 -9.66
CA ASN A 14 -1.96 18.68 -9.73
C ASN A 14 -0.62 18.63 -10.50
N ASP A 15 -0.38 17.59 -11.31
CA ASP A 15 0.91 17.30 -11.98
C ASP A 15 2.10 17.07 -11.03
N ASP A 16 1.83 16.97 -9.73
CA ASP A 16 2.82 16.66 -8.71
C ASP A 16 3.11 15.15 -8.69
N LYS A 17 4.37 14.80 -8.44
CA LYS A 17 4.84 13.42 -8.42
C LYS A 17 5.30 13.07 -7.02
N MET A 18 4.63 12.09 -6.42
CA MET A 18 5.02 11.57 -5.12
C MET A 18 5.66 10.21 -5.27
N GLU A 19 6.83 10.04 -4.66
CA GLU A 19 7.39 8.72 -4.44
C GLU A 19 6.68 8.06 -3.26
N VAL A 20 6.22 6.83 -3.49
CA VAL A 20 5.44 6.08 -2.52
C VAL A 20 6.09 4.74 -2.33
N SER A 21 6.41 4.41 -1.08
CA SER A 21 6.88 3.08 -0.73
C SER A 21 5.74 2.23 -0.18
N TYR A 22 5.72 0.94 -0.48
CA TYR A 22 4.67 0.05 -0.01
C TYR A 22 5.18 -1.37 0.23
N PHE A 23 4.58 -2.06 1.20
CA PHE A 23 4.89 -3.44 1.55
C PHE A 23 3.70 -4.12 2.22
N CYS A 24 3.62 -5.45 2.11
CA CYS A 24 2.68 -6.23 2.89
C CYS A 24 3.30 -6.64 4.23
N SER A 25 2.51 -6.59 5.30
CA SER A 25 2.89 -7.06 6.63
C SER A 25 1.72 -7.69 7.37
N ASP A 26 1.98 -8.82 8.00
CA ASP A 26 1.02 -9.50 8.88
C ASP A 26 1.05 -8.95 10.33
N ASN A 27 1.89 -7.97 10.64
CA ASN A 27 2.12 -7.51 12.03
C ASN A 27 0.86 -6.96 12.73
N LYS A 28 -0.09 -6.42 11.96
CA LYS A 28 -1.35 -5.86 12.48
C LYS A 28 -2.59 -6.68 12.07
N ILE A 29 -2.42 -7.96 11.73
CA ILE A 29 -3.51 -8.90 11.39
C ILE A 29 -3.63 -9.93 12.51
N LYS A 30 -4.85 -10.29 12.92
CA LYS A 30 -5.10 -11.38 13.88
C LYS A 30 -4.71 -12.74 13.30
N ASP A 31 -4.20 -13.66 14.12
CA ASP A 31 -3.70 -14.97 13.67
C ASP A 31 -4.70 -15.80 12.85
N GLU A 32 -6.00 -15.70 13.18
CA GLU A 32 -7.08 -16.35 12.43
C GLU A 32 -7.18 -15.85 10.98
N GLU A 33 -6.89 -14.58 10.73
CA GLU A 33 -7.04 -13.93 9.43
C GLU A 33 -5.74 -13.93 8.60
N LYS A 34 -4.59 -14.20 9.24
CA LYS A 34 -3.29 -14.28 8.56
C LYS A 34 -3.24 -15.35 7.47
N LYS A 35 -4.18 -16.29 7.42
CA LYS A 35 -4.24 -17.30 6.35
C LYS A 35 -4.68 -16.70 5.02
N ASP A 36 -5.65 -15.78 5.08
CA ASP A 36 -6.33 -15.25 3.89
C ASP A 36 -5.98 -13.79 3.60
N PHE A 37 -5.61 -13.03 4.63
CA PHE A 37 -5.41 -11.59 4.58
C PHE A 37 -4.03 -11.16 5.08
N THR A 38 -3.62 -9.98 4.62
CA THR A 38 -2.42 -9.27 5.06
C THR A 38 -2.71 -7.76 5.03
N ASN A 39 -1.87 -6.94 5.68
CA ASN A 39 -1.98 -5.49 5.56
C ASN A 39 -0.98 -4.96 4.54
N LEU A 40 -1.47 -4.28 3.52
CA LEU A 40 -0.68 -3.40 2.66
C LEU A 40 -0.43 -2.10 3.39
N ILE A 41 0.83 -1.84 3.72
CA ILE A 41 1.29 -0.57 4.27
C ILE A 41 1.79 0.28 3.11
N ILE A 42 1.27 1.49 3.00
CA ILE A 42 1.64 2.50 2.00
C ILE A 42 2.26 3.66 2.78
N GLN A 43 3.47 4.05 2.45
CA GLN A 43 4.24 5.09 3.12
C GLN A 43 4.60 6.19 2.11
N LEU A 44 4.24 7.42 2.49
CA LEU A 44 4.71 8.68 1.94
C LEU A 44 5.69 9.31 2.95
N ASP A 45 6.48 10.30 2.52
CA ASP A 45 7.51 10.98 3.33
C ASP A 45 7.07 11.27 4.79
N ASP A 46 5.86 11.81 4.98
CA ASP A 46 5.34 12.21 6.30
C ASP A 46 4.15 11.37 6.81
N CYS A 47 3.63 10.39 6.05
CA CYS A 47 2.42 9.68 6.44
C CYS A 47 2.42 8.21 6.00
N HIS A 48 1.78 7.34 6.77
CA HIS A 48 1.59 5.94 6.38
C HIS A 48 0.12 5.52 6.54
N CYS A 49 -0.38 4.81 5.53
CA CYS A 49 -1.71 4.23 5.55
C CYS A 49 -1.61 2.70 5.52
N SER A 50 -2.53 2.02 6.19
CA SER A 50 -2.59 0.55 6.19
C SER A 50 -3.93 0.08 5.65
N TYR A 51 -3.91 -0.71 4.58
CA TYR A 51 -5.07 -1.33 3.97
C TYR A 51 -5.05 -2.83 4.15
N ARG A 52 -6.17 -3.40 4.58
CA ARG A 52 -6.34 -4.84 4.60
C ARG A 52 -6.59 -5.35 3.17
N ILE A 53 -5.75 -6.27 2.71
CA ILE A 53 -5.84 -6.89 1.38
C ILE A 53 -5.77 -8.42 1.50
N SER A 54 -6.17 -9.14 0.45
CA SER A 54 -5.97 -10.58 0.39
C SER A 54 -4.48 -10.92 0.18
N LYS A 55 -4.01 -12.04 0.76
CA LYS A 55 -2.65 -12.52 0.50
C LYS A 55 -2.39 -12.84 -0.98
N LYS A 56 -3.43 -13.19 -1.74
CA LYS A 56 -3.31 -13.38 -3.20
C LYS A 56 -2.91 -12.09 -3.91
N THR A 57 -3.53 -10.96 -3.54
CA THR A 57 -3.19 -9.62 -4.03
C THR A 57 -1.75 -9.26 -3.71
N CYS A 58 -1.23 -9.66 -2.55
CA CYS A 58 0.16 -9.37 -2.20
C CYS A 58 1.20 -10.02 -3.16
N SER A 59 0.82 -11.12 -3.81
CA SER A 59 1.64 -11.76 -4.86
C SER A 59 1.51 -11.07 -6.22
N ASP A 60 0.43 -10.32 -6.45
CA ASP A 60 0.20 -9.58 -7.70
C ASP A 60 0.69 -8.13 -7.58
N THR A 61 1.86 -7.88 -8.14
CA THR A 61 2.49 -6.55 -8.03
C THR A 61 1.71 -5.46 -8.77
N LYS A 62 1.04 -5.81 -9.89
CA LYS A 62 0.29 -4.83 -10.69
C LYS A 62 -0.98 -4.40 -9.95
N GLU A 63 -1.68 -5.36 -9.34
CA GLU A 63 -2.86 -5.09 -8.52
C GLU A 63 -2.48 -4.26 -7.28
N LEU A 64 -1.36 -4.58 -6.62
CA LEU A 64 -0.82 -3.76 -5.53
C LEU A 64 -0.54 -2.32 -5.97
N GLU A 65 0.19 -2.13 -7.07
CA GLU A 65 0.50 -0.79 -7.58
C GLU A 65 -0.78 -0.02 -7.94
N HIS A 66 -1.77 -0.69 -8.52
CA HIS A 66 -3.05 -0.07 -8.82
C HIS A 66 -3.79 0.39 -7.55
N ILE A 67 -3.77 -0.42 -6.49
CA ILE A 67 -4.34 -0.04 -5.18
C ILE A 67 -3.57 1.15 -4.61
N VAL A 68 -2.24 1.13 -4.64
CA VAL A 68 -1.40 2.22 -4.13
C VAL A 68 -1.69 3.53 -4.88
N GLN A 69 -1.67 3.50 -6.20
CA GLN A 69 -1.96 4.66 -7.04
C GLN A 69 -3.35 5.23 -6.74
N LYS A 70 -4.38 4.38 -6.75
CA LYS A 70 -5.76 4.81 -6.48
C LYS A 70 -5.91 5.41 -5.08
N THR A 71 -5.30 4.79 -4.07
CA THR A 71 -5.35 5.27 -2.69
C THR A 71 -4.65 6.63 -2.53
N VAL A 72 -3.46 6.78 -3.09
CA VAL A 72 -2.68 8.04 -3.03
C VAL A 72 -3.37 9.17 -3.81
N ILE A 73 -3.93 8.86 -5.00
CA ILE A 73 -4.68 9.83 -5.81
C ILE A 73 -5.96 10.27 -5.10
N ASN A 74 -6.74 9.34 -4.53
CA ASN A 74 -7.96 9.66 -3.79
C ASN A 74 -7.67 10.49 -2.54
N ALA A 75 -6.55 10.19 -1.87
CA ALA A 75 -6.05 10.96 -0.75
C ALA A 75 -5.49 12.33 -1.16
N LYS A 76 -5.37 12.62 -2.46
CA LYS A 76 -4.71 13.82 -3.01
C LYS A 76 -3.29 14.04 -2.45
N GLY A 77 -2.57 12.96 -2.15
CA GLY A 77 -1.27 13.02 -1.49
C GLY A 77 -1.29 13.23 0.03
N HIS A 78 -2.48 13.41 0.65
CA HIS A 78 -2.64 13.45 2.11
C HIS A 78 -3.17 12.11 2.62
N LEU A 79 -2.29 11.16 2.93
CA LEU A 79 -2.67 9.85 3.50
C LEU A 79 -3.05 9.89 5.00
N CYS A 80 -3.24 11.09 5.53
CA CYS A 80 -3.64 11.42 6.89
C CYS A 80 -4.95 12.22 6.78
#